data_AF-A0A942GH58-F1
#
_entry.id   AF-A0A942GH58-F1
#
_cell.length_a   1.000
_cell.length_b   1.000
_cell.length_c   1.000
_cell.angle_alpha   90.00
_cell.angle_beta   90.00
_cell.angle_gamma   90.00
#
_symmetry.space_group_name_H-M   'P 1'
#
loop_
_entity.id
_entity.type
_entity.pdbx_description
1 polymer ?
#
loop_
_entity_poly.entity_id
_entity_poly.type
_entity_poly.pdbx_seq_one_letter_code
_entity_poly.pdbx_strand_id
1 'polypeptide(L)'
;MKSEKALFFEEERFNQKWNLFLITPVCTGFILFQLYSLYSQLVWKKPVGSDPLSDTWLIVMSFLVIPLMIFLIWLFSVTKLTVQVDSEKILIRFYPMAKREVLINDIDSFEIKEFNPIIDFGGWGLRYSIRWKTTGYIMKGKVGVHIHLKNRKNLLISSERANELFRVLKEISAR
;
A
#
# COMPACT_ATOMS: atom_id res chain seq x y z
N MET A 1 -26.92 -7.55 -6.64
CA MET A 1 -26.46 -6.38 -7.43
C MET A 1 -25.92 -6.94 -8.73
N LYS A 2 -26.58 -6.67 -9.87
CA LYS A 2 -26.22 -7.27 -11.18
C LYS A 2 -24.74 -7.00 -11.45
N SER A 3 -23.98 -8.08 -11.60
CA SER A 3 -22.60 -7.99 -12.09
C SER A 3 -22.69 -7.58 -13.56
N GLU A 4 -22.65 -6.28 -13.83
CA GLU A 4 -22.07 -5.86 -15.10
C GLU A 4 -20.69 -6.50 -15.18
N LYS A 5 -20.38 -7.07 -16.34
CA LYS A 5 -19.13 -7.76 -16.56
C LYS A 5 -18.05 -6.68 -16.56
N ALA A 6 -17.19 -6.67 -15.54
CA ALA A 6 -16.05 -5.77 -15.48
C ALA A 6 -15.27 -5.87 -16.79
N LEU A 7 -15.12 -4.74 -17.48
CA LEU A 7 -14.38 -4.65 -18.74
C LEU A 7 -12.88 -4.78 -18.50
N PHE A 8 -12.43 -4.36 -17.32
CA PHE A 8 -11.08 -4.57 -16.84
C PHE A 8 -11.10 -4.96 -15.37
N PHE A 9 -10.26 -5.93 -15.02
CA PHE A 9 -10.01 -6.32 -13.63
C PHE A 9 -8.53 -6.64 -13.44
N GLU A 10 -7.95 -6.04 -12.42
CA GLU A 10 -6.58 -6.28 -12.00
C GLU A 10 -6.51 -6.29 -10.47
N GLU A 11 -5.91 -7.35 -9.91
CA GLU A 11 -5.57 -7.43 -8.48
C GLU A 11 -4.05 -7.50 -8.36
N GLU A 12 -3.45 -6.42 -7.86
CA GLU A 12 -2.04 -6.37 -7.51
C GLU A 12 -1.88 -6.52 -6.01
N ARG A 13 -1.15 -7.55 -5.57
CA ARG A 13 -0.75 -7.69 -4.17
C ARG A 13 0.53 -6.92 -3.91
N PHE A 14 0.67 -6.38 -2.70
CA PHE A 14 1.89 -5.72 -2.23
C PHE A 14 3.01 -6.75 -1.93
N ASN A 15 3.26 -7.67 -2.85
CA ASN A 15 4.34 -8.66 -2.74
C ASN A 15 5.61 -8.12 -3.41
N GLN A 16 6.15 -7.02 -2.85
CA GLN A 16 7.46 -6.54 -3.25
C GLN A 16 8.53 -7.31 -2.51
N LYS A 17 9.50 -7.88 -3.25
CA LYS A 17 10.63 -8.61 -2.66
C LYS A 17 11.34 -7.79 -1.58
N TRP A 18 11.49 -6.47 -1.76
CA TRP A 18 12.14 -5.60 -0.77
C TRP A 18 11.42 -5.55 0.60
N ASN A 19 10.08 -5.65 0.63
CA ASN A 19 9.30 -5.60 1.87
C ASN A 19 9.50 -6.88 2.67
N LEU A 20 9.55 -8.02 1.95
CA LEU A 20 9.91 -9.31 2.51
C LEU A 20 11.36 -9.34 3.03
N PHE A 21 12.30 -8.66 2.36
CA PHE A 21 13.71 -8.64 2.75
C PHE A 21 14.10 -7.57 3.78
N LEU A 22 13.31 -6.51 3.97
CA LEU A 22 13.64 -5.42 4.90
C LEU A 22 12.70 -5.37 6.10
N ILE A 23 11.40 -5.15 5.87
CA ILE A 23 10.45 -4.89 6.96
C ILE A 23 10.21 -6.16 7.78
N THR A 24 10.00 -7.29 7.11
CA THR A 24 9.70 -8.57 7.77
C THR A 24 10.83 -9.02 8.72
N PRO A 25 12.11 -9.09 8.28
CA PRO A 25 13.21 -9.47 9.18
C PRO A 25 13.52 -8.42 10.24
N VAL A 26 13.36 -7.12 9.97
CA VAL A 26 13.53 -6.07 10.99
C VAL A 26 12.49 -6.22 12.10
N CYS A 27 11.21 -6.36 11.75
CA CYS A 27 10.14 -6.57 12.74
C CYS A 27 10.33 -7.90 13.49
N THR A 28 10.69 -8.98 12.78
CA THR A 28 10.94 -10.29 13.41
C THR A 28 12.14 -10.23 14.35
N GLY A 29 13.23 -9.59 13.95
CA GLY A 29 14.42 -9.39 14.78
C GLY A 29 14.11 -8.59 16.05
N PHE A 30 13.32 -7.52 15.93
CA PHE A 30 12.86 -6.74 17.08
C PHE A 30 12.01 -7.57 18.06
N ILE A 31 11.11 -8.41 17.55
CA ILE A 31 10.31 -9.31 18.37
C ILE A 31 11.21 -10.31 19.10
N LEU A 32 12.13 -10.97 18.39
CA LEU A 32 13.05 -11.93 18.98
C LEU A 32 13.95 -11.29 20.04
N PHE A 33 14.45 -10.08 19.78
CA PHE A 33 15.23 -9.31 20.74
C PHE A 33 14.44 -8.98 22.01
N GLN A 34 13.17 -8.61 21.88
CA GLN A 34 12.32 -8.34 23.05
C GLN A 34 12.00 -9.61 23.84
N LEU A 35 11.72 -10.72 23.17
CA LEU A 35 11.51 -12.02 23.83
C LEU A 35 12.77 -12.47 24.58
N TYR A 36 13.95 -12.31 23.98
CA TYR A 36 15.23 -12.58 24.62
C TYR A 36 15.44 -11.69 25.85
N SER A 37 15.13 -10.40 25.74
CA SER A 37 15.27 -9.44 26.85
C SER A 37 14.38 -9.79 28.03
N LEU A 38 13.11 -10.15 27.78
CA LEU A 38 12.20 -10.64 28.80
C LEU A 38 12.72 -11.92 29.47
N TYR A 39 13.18 -12.88 28.67
CA TYR A 39 13.70 -14.14 29.19
C TYR A 39 14.95 -13.93 30.05
N SER A 40 15.92 -13.15 29.55
CA SER A 40 17.18 -12.89 30.26
C SER A 40 16.97 -12.14 31.58
N GLN A 41 16.13 -11.11 31.61
CA GLN A 41 15.94 -10.29 32.81
C GLN A 41 15.02 -10.95 33.84
N LEU A 42 13.90 -11.55 33.40
CA LEU A 42 12.92 -12.12 34.32
C LEU A 42 13.33 -13.49 34.84
N VAL A 43 13.89 -14.35 33.98
CA VAL A 43 14.26 -15.74 34.31
C VAL A 43 15.71 -15.84 34.76
N TRP A 44 16.64 -15.34 33.94
CA TRP A 44 18.08 -15.44 34.24
C TRP A 44 18.59 -14.38 35.20
N LYS A 45 17.79 -13.36 35.54
CA LYS A 45 18.19 -12.22 36.38
C LYS A 45 19.45 -11.52 35.84
N LYS A 46 19.72 -11.63 34.53
CA LYS A 46 20.84 -10.99 33.85
C LYS A 46 20.32 -9.78 33.06
N PRO A 47 20.74 -8.56 33.43
CA PRO A 47 20.35 -7.36 32.70
C PRO A 47 20.90 -7.41 31.27
N VAL A 48 20.12 -6.87 30.34
CA VAL A 48 20.50 -6.76 28.92
C VAL A 48 20.79 -5.30 28.63
N GLY A 49 22.02 -5.00 28.20
CA GLY A 49 22.51 -3.63 27.98
C GLY A 49 23.25 -3.04 29.20
N SER A 50 23.83 -1.85 29.02
CA SER A 50 24.51 -1.11 30.10
C SER A 50 23.54 -0.49 31.11
N ASP A 51 22.36 -0.06 30.63
CA ASP A 51 21.31 0.56 31.42
C ASP A 51 19.99 -0.21 31.21
N PRO A 52 19.74 -1.28 31.99
CA PRO A 52 18.54 -2.09 31.83
C PRO A 52 17.28 -1.31 32.21
N LEU A 53 16.22 -1.50 31.41
CA LEU A 53 14.87 -1.10 31.80
C LEU A 53 14.47 -1.83 33.09
N SER A 54 13.72 -1.16 33.97
CA SER A 54 13.09 -1.85 35.10
C SER A 54 12.17 -2.95 34.61
N ASP A 55 12.11 -4.09 35.31
CA ASP A 55 11.26 -5.25 34.96
C ASP A 55 9.83 -4.85 34.59
N THR A 56 9.21 -3.94 35.35
CA THR A 56 7.86 -3.44 35.10
C THR A 56 7.73 -2.77 33.74
N TRP A 57 8.64 -1.84 33.42
CA TRP A 57 8.63 -1.15 32.12
C TRP A 57 8.97 -2.07 30.96
N LEU A 58 9.89 -3.01 31.13
CA LEU A 58 10.19 -4.00 30.11
C LEU A 58 8.94 -4.80 29.73
N ILE A 59 8.18 -5.25 30.73
CA ILE A 59 6.91 -5.97 30.52
C ILE A 59 5.91 -5.08 29.78
N VAL A 60 5.65 -3.87 30.29
CA VAL A 60 4.68 -2.93 29.68
C VAL A 60 5.02 -2.64 28.22
N MET A 61 6.28 -2.32 27.93
CA MET A 61 6.73 -2.02 26.57
C MET A 61 6.66 -3.26 25.67
N SER A 62 6.96 -4.44 26.18
CA SER A 62 6.85 -5.68 25.39
C SER A 62 5.40 -5.97 24.99
N PHE A 63 4.45 -5.79 25.90
CA PHE A 63 3.02 -5.94 25.62
C PHE A 63 2.49 -4.93 24.59
N LEU A 64 3.14 -3.77 24.44
CA LEU A 64 2.76 -2.78 23.43
C LEU A 64 3.45 -3.03 22.09
N VAL A 65 4.77 -3.26 22.11
CA VAL A 65 5.60 -3.32 20.90
C VAL A 65 5.41 -4.63 20.14
N ILE A 66 5.30 -5.77 20.81
CA ILE A 66 5.17 -7.07 20.13
C ILE A 66 3.88 -7.14 19.31
N PRO A 67 2.68 -6.84 19.85
CA PRO A 67 1.46 -6.83 19.05
C PRO A 67 1.49 -5.79 17.93
N LEU A 68 2.10 -4.62 18.15
CA LEU A 68 2.27 -3.62 17.12
C LEU A 68 3.11 -4.14 15.94
N MET A 69 4.24 -4.81 16.22
CA MET A 69 5.09 -5.40 15.17
C MET A 69 4.36 -6.50 14.40
N ILE A 70 3.65 -7.38 15.11
CA ILE A 70 2.83 -8.44 14.47
C ILE A 70 1.74 -7.81 13.59
N PHE A 71 1.06 -6.79 14.11
CA PHE A 71 0.04 -6.06 13.36
C PHE A 71 0.60 -5.41 12.09
N LEU A 72 1.79 -4.80 12.15
CA LEU A 72 2.45 -4.23 10.97
C LEU A 72 2.76 -5.30 9.93
N ILE A 73 3.37 -6.42 10.33
CA ILE A 73 3.66 -7.55 9.42
C ILE A 73 2.37 -8.04 8.76
N TRP A 74 1.31 -8.23 9.55
CA TRP A 74 0.01 -8.66 9.06
C TRP A 74 -0.59 -7.64 8.07
N LEU A 75 -0.60 -6.35 8.44
CA LEU A 75 -1.14 -5.26 7.63
C LEU A 75 -0.49 -5.21 6.24
N PHE A 76 0.84 -5.26 6.18
CA PHE A 76 1.57 -5.28 4.92
C PHE A 76 1.31 -6.57 4.11
N SER A 77 1.11 -7.69 4.78
CA SER A 77 0.83 -8.99 4.14
C SER A 77 -0.54 -9.07 3.49
N VAL A 78 -1.54 -8.37 4.05
CA VAL A 78 -2.92 -8.34 3.51
C VAL A 78 -3.15 -7.20 2.52
N THR A 79 -2.19 -6.29 2.36
CA THR A 79 -2.35 -5.10 1.51
C THR A 79 -2.46 -5.48 0.04
N LYS A 80 -3.55 -5.06 -0.60
CA LYS A 80 -3.82 -5.32 -2.02
C LYS A 80 -4.53 -4.15 -2.70
N LEU A 81 -4.24 -3.97 -3.98
CA LEU A 81 -4.81 -2.96 -4.84
C LEU A 81 -5.63 -3.70 -5.89
N THR A 82 -6.93 -3.47 -5.86
CA THR A 82 -7.84 -3.99 -6.87
C THR A 82 -8.34 -2.82 -7.70
N VAL A 83 -8.18 -2.92 -9.01
CA VAL A 83 -8.70 -1.96 -9.98
C VAL A 83 -9.72 -2.70 -10.83
N GLN A 84 -10.96 -2.21 -10.80
CA GLN A 84 -12.05 -2.72 -11.61
C GLN A 84 -12.62 -1.55 -12.43
N VAL A 85 -12.80 -1.77 -13.73
CA VAL A 85 -13.43 -0.79 -14.61
C VAL A 85 -14.70 -1.40 -15.17
N ASP A 86 -15.81 -0.70 -14.91
CA ASP A 86 -17.13 -0.98 -15.48
C ASP A 86 -17.47 0.13 -16.49
N SER A 87 -18.61 0.02 -17.19
CA SER A 87 -19.03 1.03 -18.18
C SER A 87 -19.28 2.43 -17.59
N GLU A 88 -19.66 2.50 -16.31
CA GLU A 88 -20.02 3.76 -15.66
C GLU A 88 -18.92 4.33 -14.77
N LYS A 89 -18.04 3.47 -14.23
CA LYS A 89 -17.09 3.87 -13.18
C LYS A 89 -15.82 3.01 -13.11
N ILE A 90 -14.80 3.60 -12.51
CA ILE A 90 -13.58 2.94 -12.04
C ILE A 90 -13.68 2.75 -10.53
N LEU A 91 -13.58 1.51 -10.09
CA LEU A 91 -13.51 1.10 -8.70
C LEU A 91 -12.05 0.81 -8.34
N ILE A 92 -11.50 1.62 -7.44
CA ILE A 92 -10.14 1.46 -6.92
C ILE A 92 -10.24 1.06 -5.45
N ARG A 93 -9.79 -0.14 -5.11
CA ARG A 93 -9.79 -0.66 -3.73
C ARG A 93 -8.37 -0.93 -3.28
N PHE A 94 -7.85 -0.10 -2.40
CA PHE A 94 -6.58 -0.30 -1.70
C PHE A 94 -6.87 -0.90 -0.33
N TYR A 95 -7.08 -2.22 -0.29
CA TYR A 95 -7.44 -2.93 0.94
C TYR A 95 -6.21 -3.08 1.84
N PRO A 96 -6.34 -2.90 3.17
CA PRO A 96 -7.56 -2.54 3.91
C PRO A 96 -7.83 -1.03 4.08
N MET A 97 -6.96 -0.14 3.60
CA MET A 97 -6.98 1.28 4.01
C MET A 97 -8.01 2.17 3.30
N ALA A 98 -8.30 1.95 2.01
CA ALA A 98 -9.11 2.88 1.24
C ALA A 98 -9.91 2.20 0.12
N LYS A 99 -11.07 2.79 -0.17
CA LYS A 99 -11.89 2.49 -1.35
C LYS A 99 -12.23 3.83 -2.01
N ARG A 100 -12.09 3.90 -3.33
CA ARG A 100 -12.42 5.07 -4.13
C ARG A 100 -13.17 4.66 -5.38
N GLU A 101 -14.22 5.40 -5.69
CA GLU A 101 -15.00 5.25 -6.92
C GLU A 101 -14.84 6.54 -7.73
N VAL A 102 -14.66 6.39 -9.03
CA VAL A 102 -14.51 7.50 -9.98
C VAL A 102 -15.47 7.24 -11.12
N LEU A 103 -16.44 8.12 -11.34
CA LEU A 103 -17.34 8.00 -12.48
C LEU A 103 -16.56 8.30 -13.77
N ILE A 104 -16.83 7.55 -14.84
CA ILE A 104 -16.19 7.80 -16.14
C ILE A 104 -16.52 9.22 -16.64
N ASN A 105 -17.75 9.68 -16.38
CA ASN A 105 -18.19 11.04 -16.71
C ASN A 105 -17.42 12.15 -15.97
N ASP A 106 -16.75 11.85 -14.85
CA ASP A 106 -15.94 12.82 -14.11
C ASP A 106 -14.50 12.92 -14.61
N ILE A 107 -14.10 12.04 -15.54
CA ILE A 107 -12.78 12.05 -16.14
C ILE A 107 -12.73 13.16 -17.21
N ASP A 108 -11.71 13.99 -17.10
CA ASP A 108 -11.41 15.06 -18.06
C ASP A 108 -10.45 14.56 -19.14
N SER A 109 -9.34 13.95 -18.71
CA SER A 109 -8.36 13.33 -19.60
C SER A 109 -7.60 12.23 -18.87
N PHE A 110 -6.97 11.34 -19.62
CA PHE A 110 -6.10 10.31 -19.05
C PHE A 110 -4.96 9.98 -20.02
N GLU A 111 -3.82 9.63 -19.47
CA GLU A 111 -2.60 9.31 -20.24
C GLU A 111 -1.84 8.16 -19.60
N ILE A 112 -1.11 7.39 -20.41
CA ILE A 112 -0.11 6.46 -19.89
C ILE A 112 1.10 7.28 -19.50
N LYS A 113 1.56 7.09 -18.26
CA LYS A 113 2.66 7.86 -17.70
C LYS A 113 3.67 6.97 -17.02
N GLU A 114 4.93 7.22 -17.36
CA GLU A 114 6.05 6.70 -16.60
C GLU A 114 6.29 7.58 -15.37
N PHE A 115 6.58 6.95 -14.24
CA PHE A 115 6.84 7.63 -12.98
C PHE A 115 7.90 6.87 -12.18
N ASN A 116 8.59 7.58 -11.31
CA ASN A 116 9.49 6.98 -10.34
C ASN A 116 8.78 6.91 -8.96
N PRO A 117 8.47 5.71 -8.43
CA PRO A 117 7.77 5.59 -7.16
C PRO A 117 8.45 6.34 -6.01
N ILE A 118 9.78 6.31 -5.94
CA ILE A 118 10.54 6.92 -4.85
C ILE A 118 10.62 8.44 -5.02
N ILE A 119 10.98 8.92 -6.22
CA ILE A 119 11.22 10.35 -6.46
C ILE A 119 9.90 11.13 -6.56
N ASP A 120 8.89 10.59 -7.25
CA ASP A 120 7.66 11.33 -7.53
C ASP A 120 6.61 11.19 -6.43
N PHE A 121 6.61 10.06 -5.69
CA PHE A 121 5.57 9.73 -4.71
C PHE A 121 6.10 9.36 -3.31
N GLY A 122 7.41 9.31 -3.10
CA GLY A 122 8.01 8.97 -1.81
C GLY A 122 7.87 7.49 -1.43
N GLY A 123 7.67 6.61 -2.42
CA GLY A 123 7.56 5.16 -2.25
C GLY A 123 6.24 4.62 -2.82
N TRP A 124 5.86 3.46 -2.31
CA TRP A 124 4.70 2.70 -2.78
C TRP A 124 3.53 2.77 -1.80
N GLY A 125 2.35 2.36 -2.27
CA GLY A 125 1.08 2.37 -1.59
C GLY A 125 0.18 3.52 -2.05
N LEU A 126 -0.75 3.91 -1.17
CA LEU A 126 -1.55 5.11 -1.34
C LEU A 126 -0.74 6.34 -0.90
N ARG A 127 -0.38 7.20 -1.84
CA ARG A 127 0.47 8.37 -1.63
C ARG A 127 -0.09 9.60 -2.32
N TYR A 128 0.26 10.78 -1.82
CA TYR A 128 -0.02 12.04 -2.50
C TYR A 128 1.29 12.69 -2.92
N SER A 129 1.45 12.90 -4.23
CA SER A 129 2.57 13.66 -4.77
C SER A 129 2.24 15.14 -4.74
N ILE A 130 2.99 15.91 -3.94
CA ILE A 130 2.88 17.38 -3.91
C ILE A 130 3.32 17.96 -5.26
N ARG A 131 4.39 17.41 -5.84
CA ARG A 131 4.96 17.83 -7.12
C ARG A 131 3.94 17.71 -8.25
N TRP A 132 3.21 16.59 -8.31
CA TRP A 132 2.25 16.32 -9.37
C TRP A 132 0.81 16.69 -8.96
N LYS A 133 0.59 17.14 -7.72
CA LYS A 133 -0.73 17.34 -7.11
C LYS A 133 -1.68 16.15 -7.38
N THR A 134 -1.15 14.94 -7.23
CA THR A 134 -1.79 13.70 -7.70
C THR A 134 -1.80 12.65 -6.60
N THR A 135 -2.94 11.99 -6.39
CA THR A 135 -3.03 10.80 -5.53
C THR A 135 -2.60 9.57 -6.32
N GLY A 136 -1.48 8.97 -5.93
CA GLY A 136 -0.97 7.72 -6.50
C GLY A 136 -1.47 6.50 -5.74
N TYR A 137 -2.02 5.54 -6.47
CA TYR A 137 -2.26 4.16 -6.06
C TYR A 137 -1.17 3.32 -6.70
N ILE A 138 -0.06 3.14 -5.99
CA ILE A 138 1.17 2.59 -6.54
C ILE A 138 1.50 1.28 -5.86
N MET A 139 1.30 0.14 -6.52
CA MET A 139 1.67 -1.16 -5.97
C MET A 139 3.01 -1.64 -6.50
N LYS A 140 3.18 -1.65 -7.82
CA LYS A 140 4.38 -2.13 -8.50
C LYS A 140 4.64 -1.34 -9.79
N GLY A 141 5.80 -1.58 -10.38
CA GLY A 141 6.16 -0.99 -11.66
C GLY A 141 6.53 0.50 -11.59
N LYS A 142 6.73 1.06 -12.78
CA LYS A 142 7.09 2.46 -13.03
C LYS A 142 6.19 3.09 -14.10
N VAL A 143 5.10 2.41 -14.45
CA VAL A 143 4.16 2.82 -15.50
C VAL A 143 2.76 2.68 -14.93
N GLY A 144 1.90 3.64 -15.28
CA GLY A 144 0.51 3.65 -14.84
C GLY A 144 -0.34 4.55 -15.71
N VAL A 145 -1.63 4.62 -15.39
CA VAL A 145 -2.55 5.56 -16.03
C VAL A 145 -2.74 6.76 -15.11
N HIS A 146 -2.36 7.94 -15.59
CA HIS A 146 -2.61 9.22 -14.95
C HIS A 146 -3.97 9.72 -15.42
N ILE A 147 -4.91 9.89 -14.50
CA ILE A 147 -6.27 10.33 -14.74
C ILE A 147 -6.45 11.73 -14.14
N HIS A 148 -6.85 12.66 -14.99
CA HIS A 148 -7.23 14.03 -14.62
C HIS A 148 -8.75 14.08 -14.49
N LEU A 149 -9.24 14.51 -13.32
CA LEU A 149 -10.67 14.66 -13.07
C LEU A 149 -11.10 16.10 -13.31
N LYS A 150 -12.36 16.28 -13.73
CA LYS A 150 -12.98 17.60 -13.97
C LYS A 150 -12.95 18.50 -12.73
N ASN A 151 -12.91 17.92 -11.53
CA ASN A 151 -12.79 18.65 -10.26
C ASN A 151 -11.35 19.08 -9.90
N ARG A 152 -10.42 19.08 -10.87
CA ARG A 152 -8.99 19.41 -10.72
C ARG A 152 -8.19 18.49 -9.82
N LYS A 153 -8.77 17.37 -9.36
CA LYS A 153 -8.03 16.32 -8.66
C LYS A 153 -7.43 15.37 -9.69
N ASN A 154 -6.25 14.86 -9.37
CA ASN A 154 -5.54 13.93 -10.25
C ASN A 154 -5.31 12.61 -9.53
N LEU A 155 -5.35 11.52 -10.29
CA LEU A 155 -5.12 10.16 -9.83
C LEU A 155 -4.06 9.50 -10.68
N LEU A 156 -3.17 8.73 -10.09
CA LEU A 156 -2.29 7.82 -10.83
C LEU A 156 -2.53 6.42 -10.34
N ILE A 157 -2.83 5.49 -11.25
CA ILE A 157 -3.02 4.08 -10.95
C ILE A 157 -1.84 3.34 -11.58
N SER A 158 -0.95 2.78 -10.76
CA SER A 158 0.07 1.86 -11.27
C SER A 158 -0.60 0.59 -11.75
N SER A 159 -0.13 0.06 -12.88
CA SER A 159 -0.66 -1.18 -13.44
C SER A 159 0.41 -1.84 -14.30
N GLU A 160 0.68 -3.12 -14.08
CA GLU A 160 1.51 -3.92 -15.00
C GLU A 160 0.84 -4.05 -16.39
N ARG A 161 -0.49 -3.93 -16.43
CA ARG A 161 -1.31 -3.92 -17.65
C ARG A 161 -1.79 -2.51 -18.03
N ALA A 162 -0.99 -1.47 -17.77
CA ALA A 162 -1.36 -0.06 -18.00
C ALA A 162 -1.87 0.21 -19.44
N ASN A 163 -1.29 -0.44 -20.45
CA ASN A 163 -1.76 -0.33 -21.84
C ASN A 163 -3.19 -0.85 -22.04
N GLU A 164 -3.54 -1.95 -21.38
CA GLU A 164 -4.89 -2.54 -21.45
C GLU A 164 -5.90 -1.68 -20.69
N LEU A 165 -5.54 -1.23 -19.48
CA LEU A 165 -6.35 -0.30 -18.70
C LEU A 165 -6.65 0.98 -19.51
N PHE A 166 -5.62 1.56 -20.15
CA PHE A 166 -5.78 2.73 -21.00
C PHE A 166 -6.71 2.49 -22.19
N ARG A 167 -6.58 1.33 -22.87
CA ARG A 167 -7.44 0.97 -24.00
C ARG A 167 -8.91 0.86 -23.58
N VAL A 168 -9.18 0.17 -22.48
CA VAL A 168 -10.54 0.03 -21.95
C VAL A 168 -11.13 1.40 -21.60
N LEU A 169 -10.37 2.27 -20.94
CA LEU A 169 -10.84 3.63 -20.65
C LEU A 169 -11.13 4.43 -21.92
N LYS A 170 -10.30 4.29 -22.95
CA LYS A 170 -10.50 4.96 -24.25
C LYS A 170 -11.74 4.47 -24.99
N GLU A 171 -12.02 3.17 -24.96
CA GLU A 171 -13.23 2.61 -25.58
C GLU A 171 -14.50 3.08 -24.88
N ILE A 172 -14.48 3.20 -23.55
CA ILE A 172 -15.64 3.66 -22.78
C ILE A 172 -15.84 5.17 -22.95
N SER A 173 -14.77 5.97 -22.94
CA SER A 173 -14.87 7.43 -23.10
C SER A 173 -15.26 7.88 -24.51
N ALA A 174 -15.13 6.99 -25.51
CA ALA A 174 -15.49 7.27 -26.90
C ALA A 174 -16.96 6.96 -27.24
N ARG A 175 -17.71 6.39 -26.28
CA ARG A 175 -19.16 6.13 -26.40
C ARG A 175 -19.95 7.31 -25.85
#